data_AF-A0A7S1WS19-F1
#
_entry.id   AF-A0A7S1WS19-F1
#
_cell.length_a   1.000
_cell.length_b   1.000
_cell.length_c   1.000
_cell.angle_alpha   90.00
_cell.angle_beta   90.00
_cell.angle_gamma   90.00
#
_symmetry.space_group_name_H-M   'P 1'
#
loop_
_entity.id
_entity.type
_entity.pdbx_description
1 polymer ?
#
loop_
_entity_poly.entity_id
_entity_poly.type
_entity_poly.pdbx_seq_one_letter_code
_entity_poly.pdbx_strand_id
1 'polypeptide(L)'
;VYNHAKWLAERNLARAAEYRYREAFRLAKQSKRSVLAAHALSRLGYFLMNWRRYEEAREVLRQSELLSKKSNPLAPYLYGALERKAAGPDAERLRQAEERILSSQEQPSDELESERQQLLGEIGYWRAAEASTAGCLETFDAAKVLICLTGHAVFSLR
;
A
#
# COMPACT_ATOMS: atom_id res chain seq x y z
N VAL A 1 15.90 -19.40 -3.14
CA VAL A 1 15.63 -18.44 -4.24
C VAL A 1 15.11 -17.11 -3.72
N TYR A 2 14.04 -17.09 -2.92
CA TYR A 2 13.46 -15.87 -2.34
C TYR A 2 14.46 -14.98 -1.56
N ASN A 3 15.22 -15.53 -0.60
CA ASN A 3 16.20 -14.73 0.16
C ASN A 3 17.31 -14.16 -0.72
N HIS A 4 17.70 -14.88 -1.78
CA HIS A 4 18.65 -14.37 -2.76
C HIS A 4 18.06 -13.21 -3.57
N ALA A 5 16.76 -13.24 -3.89
CA ALA A 5 16.07 -12.10 -4.51
C ALA A 5 16.15 -10.84 -3.63
N LYS A 6 15.90 -10.97 -2.31
CA LYS A 6 16.03 -9.88 -1.34
C LYS A 6 17.46 -9.31 -1.32
N TRP A 7 18.45 -10.18 -1.21
CA TRP A 7 19.87 -9.79 -1.21
C TRP A 7 20.29 -9.03 -2.48
N LEU A 8 19.77 -9.44 -3.65
CA LEU A 8 20.00 -8.76 -4.93
C LEU A 8 19.30 -7.40 -4.97
N ALA A 9 18.08 -7.30 -4.45
CA ALA A 9 17.32 -6.05 -4.41
C ALA A 9 18.01 -4.99 -3.55
N GLU A 10 18.52 -5.37 -2.38
CA GLU A 10 19.30 -4.50 -1.47
C GLU A 10 20.59 -3.95 -2.10
N ARG A 11 21.08 -4.59 -3.17
CA ARG A 11 22.28 -4.19 -3.94
C ARG A 11 21.94 -3.52 -5.26
N ASN A 12 20.69 -3.13 -5.47
CA ASN A 12 20.20 -2.51 -6.70
C ASN A 12 20.42 -3.36 -7.97
N LEU A 13 20.54 -4.69 -7.84
CA LEU A 13 20.65 -5.61 -8.96
C LEU A 13 19.26 -5.95 -9.51
N ALA A 14 18.59 -4.93 -10.06
CA ALA A 14 17.15 -4.91 -10.30
C ALA A 14 16.63 -6.11 -11.13
N ARG A 15 17.21 -6.34 -12.32
CA ARG A 15 16.80 -7.41 -13.23
C ARG A 15 16.98 -8.80 -12.60
N ALA A 16 18.09 -8.99 -11.89
CA ALA A 16 18.37 -10.25 -11.22
C ALA A 16 17.42 -10.49 -10.04
N ALA A 17 17.15 -9.46 -9.24
CA ALA A 17 16.20 -9.53 -8.13
C ALA A 17 14.79 -9.89 -8.61
N GLU A 18 14.28 -9.19 -9.63
CA GLU A 18 12.98 -9.47 -10.23
C GLU A 18 12.90 -10.91 -10.75
N TYR A 19 13.90 -11.34 -11.52
CA TYR A 19 13.95 -12.71 -12.02
C TYR A 19 13.85 -13.73 -10.88
N ARG A 20 14.59 -13.51 -9.79
CA ARG A 20 14.56 -14.40 -8.63
C ARG A 20 13.22 -14.37 -7.88
N TYR A 21 12.54 -13.23 -7.80
CA TYR A 21 11.19 -13.18 -7.23
C TYR A 21 10.17 -13.95 -8.07
N ARG A 22 10.19 -13.75 -9.40
CA ARG A 22 9.31 -14.48 -10.33
C ARG A 22 9.58 -15.99 -10.29
N GLU A 23 10.84 -16.38 -10.20
CA GLU A 23 11.24 -17.79 -10.07
C GLU A 23 10.82 -18.40 -8.73
N ALA A 24 10.94 -17.65 -7.64
CA ALA A 24 10.46 -18.08 -6.33
C ALA A 24 8.94 -18.33 -6.34
N PHE A 25 8.17 -17.43 -6.98
CA PHE A 25 6.74 -17.61 -7.19
C PHE A 25 6.45 -18.87 -8.02
N ARG A 26 7.13 -19.04 -9.16
CA ARG A 26 6.94 -20.20 -10.06
C ARG A 26 7.15 -21.52 -9.33
N LEU A 27 8.26 -21.64 -8.60
CA LEU A 27 8.59 -22.84 -7.82
C LEU A 27 7.57 -23.09 -6.71
N ALA A 28 7.20 -22.06 -5.93
CA ALA A 28 6.21 -22.20 -4.87
C ALA A 28 4.85 -22.65 -5.41
N LYS A 29 4.41 -22.10 -6.55
CA LYS A 29 3.16 -22.49 -7.22
C LYS A 29 3.22 -23.94 -7.71
N GLN A 30 4.31 -24.36 -8.34
CA GLN A 30 4.50 -25.77 -8.78
C GLN A 30 4.49 -26.74 -7.61
N SER A 31 5.06 -26.36 -6.47
CA SER A 31 5.03 -27.15 -5.24
C SER A 31 3.72 -27.01 -4.44
N LYS A 32 2.68 -26.38 -4.99
CA LYS A 32 1.37 -26.17 -4.34
C LYS A 32 1.46 -25.43 -2.99
N ARG A 33 2.46 -24.55 -2.82
CA ARG A 33 2.66 -23.73 -1.61
C ARG A 33 2.09 -22.33 -1.82
N SER A 34 0.76 -22.20 -1.76
CA SER A 34 0.04 -20.94 -2.05
C SER A 34 0.50 -19.75 -1.20
N VAL A 35 0.74 -19.96 0.10
CA VAL A 35 1.23 -18.90 1.01
C VAL A 35 2.60 -18.38 0.59
N LEU A 36 3.55 -19.28 0.28
CA LEU A 36 4.88 -18.88 -0.20
C LEU A 36 4.82 -18.20 -1.57
N ALA A 37 3.92 -18.66 -2.44
CA ALA A 37 3.67 -18.03 -3.74
C ALA A 37 3.13 -16.60 -3.56
N ALA A 38 2.18 -16.39 -2.64
CA ALA A 38 1.65 -15.08 -2.29
C ALA A 38 2.77 -14.17 -1.73
N HIS A 39 3.58 -14.67 -0.80
CA HIS A 39 4.71 -13.90 -0.22
C HIS A 39 5.74 -13.48 -1.28
N ALA A 40 6.05 -14.36 -2.24
CA ALA A 40 6.95 -14.02 -3.33
C ALA A 40 6.38 -12.90 -4.21
N LEU A 41 5.07 -12.93 -4.51
CA LEU A 41 4.40 -11.90 -5.29
C LEU A 41 4.23 -10.58 -4.55
N SER A 42 3.90 -10.57 -3.25
CA SER A 42 3.80 -9.30 -2.50
C SER A 42 5.14 -8.59 -2.41
N ARG A 43 6.23 -9.34 -2.27
CA ARG A 43 7.59 -8.78 -2.25
C ARG A 43 8.07 -8.34 -3.62
N LEU A 44 7.65 -9.03 -4.69
CA LEU A 44 7.81 -8.54 -6.06
C LEU A 44 7.05 -7.22 -6.26
N GLY A 45 5.81 -7.12 -5.76
CA GLY A 45 5.00 -5.90 -5.79
C GLY A 45 5.72 -4.73 -5.12
N TYR A 46 6.18 -4.92 -3.88
CA TYR A 46 6.99 -3.92 -3.16
C TYR A 46 8.22 -3.49 -3.97
N PHE A 47 8.98 -4.45 -4.48
CA PHE A 47 10.14 -4.18 -5.33
C PHE A 47 9.74 -3.34 -6.56
N LEU A 48 8.70 -3.72 -7.31
CA LEU A 48 8.25 -2.99 -8.49
C LEU A 48 7.80 -1.55 -8.17
N MET A 49 7.17 -1.33 -7.01
CA MET A 49 6.81 0.01 -6.54
C MET A 49 8.03 0.91 -6.36
N ASN A 50 9.10 0.39 -5.74
CA ASN A 50 10.36 1.12 -5.55
C ASN A 50 11.04 1.48 -6.87
N TRP A 51 10.80 0.69 -7.92
CA TRP A 51 11.25 0.95 -9.29
C TRP A 51 10.22 1.71 -10.15
N ARG A 52 9.17 2.28 -9.53
CA ARG A 52 8.11 3.07 -10.18
C ARG A 52 7.31 2.31 -11.25
N ARG A 53 7.30 0.98 -11.22
CA ARG A 53 6.55 0.11 -12.14
C ARG A 53 5.18 -0.25 -11.56
N TYR A 54 4.35 0.79 -11.37
CA TYR A 54 3.11 0.69 -10.59
C TYR A 54 2.05 -0.23 -11.20
N GLU A 55 1.90 -0.25 -12.53
CA GLU A 55 0.94 -1.14 -13.20
C GLU A 55 1.28 -2.62 -13.01
N GLU A 56 2.56 -2.96 -13.13
CA GLU A 56 3.01 -4.33 -12.89
C GLU A 56 2.92 -4.70 -11.41
N ALA A 57 3.23 -3.77 -10.51
CA ALA A 57 3.07 -3.95 -9.07
C ALA A 57 1.60 -4.26 -8.73
N ARG A 58 0.66 -3.48 -9.29
CA ARG A 58 -0.78 -3.68 -9.12
C ARG A 58 -1.20 -5.10 -9.50
N GLU A 59 -0.76 -5.58 -10.66
CA GLU A 59 -1.14 -6.92 -11.13
C GLU A 59 -0.59 -8.03 -10.23
N VAL A 60 0.69 -7.97 -9.84
CA VAL A 60 1.26 -9.01 -8.98
C VAL A 60 0.68 -8.99 -7.56
N LEU A 61 0.34 -7.81 -7.03
CA LEU A 61 -0.30 -7.67 -5.71
C LEU A 61 -1.73 -8.22 -5.73
N ARG A 62 -2.49 -7.95 -6.80
CA ARG A 62 -3.82 -8.55 -7.01
C ARG A 62 -3.73 -10.08 -7.06
N GLN A 63 -2.77 -10.62 -7.82
CA GLN A 63 -2.53 -12.06 -7.87
C GLN A 63 -2.11 -12.63 -6.50
N SER A 64 -1.32 -11.89 -5.73
CA SER A 64 -0.92 -12.27 -4.38
C SER A 64 -2.14 -12.40 -3.44
N GLU A 65 -3.06 -11.45 -3.47
CA GLU A 65 -4.29 -11.50 -2.65
C GLU A 65 -5.16 -12.72 -2.98
N LEU A 66 -5.26 -13.08 -4.27
CA LEU A 66 -6.03 -14.25 -4.72
C LEU A 66 -5.45 -15.58 -4.20
N LEU A 67 -4.13 -15.63 -3.92
CA LEU A 67 -3.48 -16.84 -3.42
C LEU A 67 -3.61 -16.99 -1.91
N SER A 68 -3.49 -15.90 -1.16
CA SER A 68 -3.66 -15.90 0.29
C SER A 68 -3.79 -14.48 0.86
N LYS A 69 -5.01 -14.06 1.20
CA LYS A 69 -5.25 -12.77 1.87
C LYS A 69 -4.90 -12.81 3.37
N LYS A 70 -5.28 -13.89 4.07
CA LYS A 70 -5.13 -13.97 5.54
C LYS A 70 -3.68 -14.10 6.02
N SER A 71 -2.83 -14.77 5.24
CA SER A 71 -1.45 -15.06 5.66
C SER A 71 -0.42 -14.12 5.01
N ASN A 72 -0.86 -13.05 4.35
CA ASN A 72 0.01 -12.09 3.66
C ASN A 72 -0.51 -10.66 3.83
N PRO A 73 -0.25 -10.01 4.97
CA PRO A 73 -0.76 -8.67 5.25
C PRO A 73 -0.12 -7.59 4.37
N LEU A 74 1.03 -7.88 3.76
CA LEU A 74 1.75 -6.95 2.89
C LEU A 74 1.02 -6.67 1.58
N ALA A 75 0.41 -7.70 0.97
CA ALA A 75 -0.28 -7.53 -0.31
C ALA A 75 -1.44 -6.52 -0.26
N PRO A 76 -2.42 -6.65 0.66
CA PRO A 76 -3.53 -5.71 0.74
C PRO A 76 -3.10 -4.30 1.14
N TYR A 77 -2.08 -4.17 2.01
CA TYR A 77 -1.53 -2.86 2.37
C TYR A 77 -0.94 -2.15 1.15
N LEU A 78 -0.01 -2.78 0.43
CA LEU A 78 0.64 -2.19 -0.73
C LEU A 78 -0.34 -1.93 -1.88
N TYR A 79 -1.30 -2.83 -2.09
CA TYR A 79 -2.33 -2.65 -3.10
C TYR A 79 -3.23 -1.45 -2.76
N GLY A 80 -3.68 -1.35 -1.50
CA GLY A 80 -4.43 -0.19 -1.02
C GLY A 80 -3.65 1.11 -1.16
N ALA A 81 -2.36 1.13 -0.82
CA ALA A 81 -1.51 2.31 -0.98
C ALA A 81 -1.38 2.75 -2.45
N LEU A 82 -1.23 1.79 -3.39
CA LEU A 82 -1.22 2.08 -4.83
C LEU A 82 -2.56 2.64 -5.31
N GLU A 83 -3.68 2.02 -4.92
CA GLU A 83 -5.00 2.47 -5.33
C GLU A 83 -5.35 3.84 -4.74
N ARG A 84 -4.93 4.12 -3.50
CA ARG A 84 -5.12 5.44 -2.87
C ARG A 84 -4.44 6.53 -3.69
N LYS A 85 -3.18 6.29 -4.08
CA LYS A 85 -2.41 7.22 -4.94
C LYS A 85 -3.04 7.38 -6.33
N ALA A 86 -3.63 6.31 -6.87
CA ALA A 86 -4.23 6.30 -8.20
C ALA A 86 -5.69 6.80 -8.23
N ALA A 87 -6.34 6.98 -7.08
CA ALA A 87 -7.74 7.39 -6.99
C ALA A 87 -7.99 8.78 -7.59
N GLY A 88 -7.02 9.70 -7.48
CA GLY A 88 -7.19 11.07 -7.95
C GLY A 88 -8.37 11.75 -7.26
N PRO A 89 -9.29 12.41 -7.98
CA PRO A 89 -10.47 13.07 -7.40
C PRO A 89 -11.65 12.10 -7.11
N ASP A 90 -11.54 10.81 -7.44
CA ASP A 90 -12.60 9.84 -7.21
C ASP A 90 -12.66 9.45 -5.72
N ALA A 91 -13.57 10.10 -4.99
CA ALA A 91 -13.75 9.91 -3.55
C ALA A 91 -14.15 8.46 -3.19
N GLU A 92 -14.92 7.78 -4.03
CA GLU A 92 -15.34 6.42 -3.75
C GLU A 92 -14.18 5.43 -3.92
N ARG A 93 -13.42 5.58 -5.01
CA ARG A 93 -12.19 4.82 -5.19
C ARG A 93 -11.17 5.08 -4.09
N LEU A 94 -11.07 6.32 -3.62
CA LEU A 94 -10.22 6.68 -2.49
C LEU A 94 -10.65 5.94 -1.21
N ARG A 95 -11.95 5.99 -0.86
CA ARG A 95 -12.49 5.31 0.32
C ARG A 95 -12.26 3.79 0.27
N GLN A 96 -12.45 3.16 -0.88
CA GLN A 96 -12.20 1.73 -1.06
C GLN A 96 -10.73 1.36 -0.88
N ALA A 97 -9.82 2.20 -1.36
CA ALA A 97 -8.38 2.01 -1.18
C ALA A 97 -7.97 2.17 0.30
N GLU A 98 -8.52 3.17 0.97
CA GLU A 98 -8.27 3.41 2.39
C GLU A 98 -8.82 2.30 3.28
N GLU A 99 -10.00 1.75 2.97
CA GLU A 99 -10.56 0.62 3.70
C GLU A 99 -9.66 -0.62 3.62
N ARG A 100 -8.99 -0.83 2.47
CA ARG A 100 -7.98 -1.89 2.33
C ARG A 100 -6.76 -1.65 3.23
N ILE A 101 -6.33 -0.39 3.38
CA ILE A 101 -5.21 -0.02 4.25
C ILE A 101 -5.61 -0.21 5.73
N LEU A 102 -6.78 0.29 6.12
CA LEU A 102 -7.31 0.20 7.48
C LEU A 102 -7.51 -1.25 7.94
N SER A 103 -7.96 -2.13 7.03
CA SER A 103 -8.16 -3.56 7.31
C SER A 103 -6.88 -4.40 7.19
N SER A 104 -5.74 -3.80 6.83
CA SER A 104 -4.46 -4.52 6.77
C SER A 104 -3.88 -4.75 8.18
N GLN A 105 -3.28 -5.92 8.39
CA GLN A 105 -2.63 -6.26 9.67
C GLN A 105 -1.24 -5.62 9.77
N GLU A 106 -0.54 -5.90 10.87
CA GLU A 106 0.85 -5.48 11.07
C GLU A 106 1.76 -5.90 9.91
N GLN A 107 2.64 -5.00 9.51
CA GLN A 107 3.54 -5.19 8.37
C GLN A 107 4.81 -5.94 8.77
N PRO A 108 5.44 -6.67 7.83
CA PRO A 108 6.54 -7.59 8.15
C PRO A 108 7.88 -6.94 8.52
N SER A 109 7.99 -5.61 8.52
CA SER A 109 9.19 -4.89 8.97
C SER A 109 8.83 -3.55 9.59
N ASP A 110 9.61 -3.12 10.57
CA ASP A 110 9.39 -1.88 11.34
C ASP A 110 9.22 -0.64 10.44
N GLU A 111 10.00 -0.55 9.35
CA GLU A 111 9.89 0.54 8.36
C GLU A 111 8.50 0.58 7.71
N LEU A 112 8.04 -0.57 7.19
CA LEU A 112 6.71 -0.70 6.56
C LEU A 112 5.58 -0.51 7.57
N GLU A 113 5.77 -0.96 8.81
CA GLU A 113 4.77 -0.76 9.85
C GLU A 113 4.70 0.71 10.26
N SER A 114 5.84 1.41 10.35
CA SER A 114 5.88 2.85 10.58
C SER A 114 5.19 3.62 9.45
N GLU A 115 5.46 3.28 8.19
CA GLU A 115 4.76 3.84 7.02
C GLU A 115 3.24 3.57 7.08
N ARG A 116 2.83 2.36 7.48
CA ARG A 116 1.42 2.03 7.65
C ARG A 116 0.77 2.88 8.73
N GLN A 117 1.38 3.00 9.91
CA GLN A 117 0.85 3.79 11.02
C GLN A 117 0.73 5.28 10.66
N GLN A 118 1.72 5.83 9.95
CA GLN A 118 1.63 7.20 9.44
C GLN A 118 0.43 7.36 8.50
N LEU A 119 0.23 6.42 7.57
CA LEU A 119 -0.88 6.46 6.63
C LEU A 119 -2.24 6.28 7.33
N LEU A 120 -2.33 5.43 8.36
CA LEU A 120 -3.53 5.29 9.19
C LEU A 120 -3.89 6.60 9.89
N GLY A 121 -2.89 7.28 10.48
CA GLY A 121 -3.09 8.59 11.12
C GLY A 121 -3.52 9.66 10.12
N GLU A 122 -2.95 9.66 8.91
CA GLU A 122 -3.35 10.56 7.83
C GLU A 122 -4.81 10.32 7.39
N ILE A 123 -5.19 9.06 7.18
CA ILE A 123 -6.57 8.68 6.82
C ILE A 123 -7.54 9.10 7.94
N GLY A 124 -7.19 8.82 9.20
CA GLY A 124 -8.01 9.18 10.35
C GLY A 124 -8.24 10.69 10.44
N TYR A 125 -7.17 11.47 10.30
CA TYR A 125 -7.25 12.94 10.29
C TYR A 125 -8.19 13.45 9.19
N TRP A 126 -7.99 13.02 7.94
CA TRP A 126 -8.79 13.53 6.82
C TRP A 126 -10.26 13.13 6.91
N ARG A 127 -10.58 11.93 7.46
CA ARG A 127 -11.97 11.53 7.71
C ARG A 127 -12.64 12.36 8.80
N ALA A 128 -11.92 12.68 9.88
CA ALA A 128 -12.44 13.56 10.93
C ALA A 128 -12.64 15.00 10.42
N ALA A 129 -11.68 15.49 9.64
CA ALA A 129 -11.71 16.78 8.96
C ALA A 129 -12.85 16.89 7.92
N GLU A 130 -13.16 15.83 7.17
CA GLU A 130 -14.30 15.78 6.26
C GLU A 130 -15.64 15.88 7.03
N ALA A 131 -15.73 15.20 8.18
CA ALA A 131 -16.95 15.15 8.97
C ALA A 131 -17.29 16.48 9.67
N SER A 132 -16.29 17.29 10.03
CA SER A 132 -16.53 18.57 10.72
C SER A 132 -15.36 19.56 10.59
N THR A 133 -15.66 20.85 10.71
CA THR A 133 -14.64 21.91 10.78
C THR A 133 -13.79 21.84 12.06
N ALA A 134 -14.33 21.30 13.15
CA ALA A 134 -13.57 21.04 14.37
C ALA A 134 -12.44 20.02 14.13
N GLY A 135 -12.71 19.00 13.31
CA GLY A 135 -11.72 18.00 12.89
C GLY A 135 -10.51 18.60 12.17
N CYS A 136 -10.66 19.76 11.50
CA CYS A 136 -9.52 20.47 10.90
C CYS A 136 -8.44 20.83 11.92
N LEU A 137 -8.82 21.05 13.18
CA LEU A 137 -7.94 21.49 14.27
C LEU A 137 -7.30 20.32 15.04
N GLU A 138 -7.60 19.06 14.69
CA GLU A 138 -7.00 17.86 15.30
C GLU A 138 -5.58 17.58 14.77
N THR A 139 -4.79 18.64 14.55
CA THR A 139 -3.41 18.54 14.08
C THR A 139 -2.63 19.79 14.44
N PHE A 140 -1.31 19.66 14.60
CA PHE A 140 -0.39 20.79 14.76
C PHE A 140 0.19 21.28 13.42
N ASP A 141 -0.18 20.63 12.31
CA ASP A 141 0.26 21.01 10.97
C ASP A 141 -0.60 22.16 10.44
N ALA A 142 -0.05 23.37 10.47
CA ALA A 142 -0.72 24.58 10.01
C ALA A 142 -1.17 24.49 8.54
N ALA A 143 -0.44 23.74 7.68
CA ALA A 143 -0.84 23.58 6.29
C ALA A 143 -2.09 22.72 6.17
N LYS A 144 -2.19 21.63 6.94
CA LYS A 144 -3.40 20.79 6.99
C LYS A 144 -4.62 21.57 7.48
N VAL A 145 -4.47 22.36 8.55
CA VAL A 145 -5.53 23.24 9.06
C VAL A 145 -6.02 24.19 7.96
N LEU A 146 -5.09 24.88 7.28
CA LEU A 146 -5.42 25.84 6.23
C LEU A 146 -6.15 25.18 5.05
N ILE A 147 -5.63 24.04 4.56
CA ILE A 147 -6.25 23.28 3.47
C ILE A 147 -7.66 22.84 3.84
N CYS A 148 -7.85 22.33 5.07
CA CYS A 148 -9.15 21.86 5.53
C CYS A 148 -10.18 22.99 5.64
N LEU A 149 -9.83 24.09 6.33
CA LEU A 149 -10.75 25.22 6.53
C LEU A 149 -11.12 25.90 5.22
N THR A 150 -10.17 26.05 4.29
CA THR A 150 -10.45 26.60 2.95
C THR A 150 -11.37 25.67 2.14
N GLY A 151 -11.17 24.35 2.24
CA GLY A 151 -12.07 23.36 1.64
C GLY A 151 -13.52 23.50 2.12
N HIS A 152 -13.74 23.58 3.43
CA HIS A 152 -15.08 23.79 4.03
C HIS A 152 -15.71 25.12 3.61
N ALA A 153 -14.92 26.20 3.56
CA ALA A 153 -15.41 27.51 3.14
C ALA A 153 -15.87 27.50 1.66
N VAL A 154 -15.08 26.88 0.77
CA VAL A 154 -15.45 26.76 -0.65
C VAL A 154 -16.70 25.89 -0.84
N PHE A 155 -16.83 24.80 -0.09
CA PHE A 155 -18.01 23.93 -0.17
C PHE A 155 -19.27 24.61 0.35
N SER A 156 -19.15 25.41 1.42
CA SER A 156 -20.28 26.15 2.02
C SER A 156 -20.78 27.32 1.16
N LEU A 157 -19.98 27.78 0.20
CA LEU A 157 -20.33 28.85 -0.75
C LEU A 157 -20.97 28.33 -2.05
N ARG A 158 -21.09 27.01 -2.22
CA ARG A 158 -21.78 26.36 -3.35
C ARG A 158 -23.18 25.94 -2.96
#